data_AF-A0A396QP41-F1
#
_entry.id   AF-A0A396QP41-F1
#
_cell.length_a   1.000
_cell.length_b   1.000
_cell.length_c   1.000
_cell.angle_alpha   90.00
_cell.angle_beta   90.00
_cell.angle_gamma   90.00
#
_symmetry.space_group_name_H-M   'P 1'
#
loop_
_entity.id
_entity.type
_entity.pdbx_description
1 polymer ?
#
loop_
_entity_poly.entity_id
_entity_poly.type
_entity_poly.pdbx_seq_one_letter_code
_entity_poly.pdbx_strand_id
1 'polypeptide(L)'
;MKGRKGTGMRFCEKIYLTLLPPTEEDPKSDRLRLLDALAALKYSPVEIPLQVLQRLHTSCLEGHYQITVTLVYREKDWVATDVEPGDTRSSHYGIAVDYGSTTIVMQLVDLNTGNVVAQDSEKNGQIQYGTDILTRITYAMEDSSHTEDLHRATIETFRLLLRRMAQETGIPAESCPLMIISGNTTMIHFLLQLDARTVFFAPYAPVTLAPGWFFGSELELGFSGVAYIIPAASNYIGGDIVSGLLNLDFCRDDEVKLFFDIGTNGELVIGSREWLLAGAAPPGPLWRDISAVMASAPKTAP
;
A
#
# COMPACT_ATOMS: atom_id res chain seq x y z
N MET A 1 -4.67 34.74 2.42
CA MET A 1 -5.54 33.82 1.64
C MET A 1 -4.79 33.38 0.39
N LYS A 2 -4.28 32.15 0.37
CA LYS A 2 -3.63 31.43 -0.75
C LYS A 2 -3.09 30.14 -0.12
N GLY A 3 -3.46 28.92 -0.46
CA GLY A 3 -4.54 28.35 -1.24
C GLY A 3 -4.65 26.91 -0.72
N ARG A 4 -5.86 26.33 -0.71
CA ARG A 4 -6.06 24.91 -0.39
C ARG A 4 -5.18 24.08 -1.35
N LYS A 5 -4.08 23.51 -0.84
CA LYS A 5 -3.34 22.45 -1.54
C LYS A 5 -4.18 21.19 -1.46
N GLY A 6 -4.55 20.66 -2.63
CA GLY A 6 -4.98 19.27 -2.85
C GLY A 6 -6.19 18.79 -2.05
N THR A 7 -7.41 19.08 -2.50
CA THR A 7 -8.50 18.11 -2.28
C THR A 7 -8.34 16.98 -3.30
N GLY A 8 -7.28 16.20 -3.13
CA GLY A 8 -7.18 14.88 -3.76
C GLY A 8 -8.15 13.93 -3.05
N MET A 9 -8.67 12.96 -3.78
CA MET A 9 -9.49 11.88 -3.22
C MET A 9 -8.70 11.20 -2.10
N ARG A 10 -9.30 11.11 -0.90
CA ARG A 10 -8.67 10.42 0.23
C ARG A 10 -8.90 8.92 0.04
N PHE A 11 -7.82 8.14 0.00
CA PHE A 11 -7.92 6.68 -0.11
C PHE A 11 -8.63 6.05 1.09
N CYS A 12 -8.56 6.69 2.26
CA CYS A 12 -9.24 6.24 3.47
C CYS A 12 -9.95 7.39 4.16
N GLU A 13 -11.19 7.12 4.60
CA GLU A 13 -12.04 8.07 5.30
C GLU A 13 -12.68 7.41 6.52
N LYS A 14 -12.86 8.20 7.58
CA LYS A 14 -13.47 7.73 8.83
C LYS A 14 -14.72 8.58 9.10
N ILE A 15 -15.89 7.95 9.03
CA ILE A 15 -17.19 8.63 8.98
C ILE A 15 -18.00 8.30 10.23
N TYR A 16 -18.38 9.33 10.99
CA TYR A 16 -19.28 9.20 12.12
C TYR A 16 -20.73 9.28 11.63
N LEU A 17 -21.53 8.29 12.01
CA LEU A 17 -22.92 8.12 11.60
C LEU A 17 -23.82 8.00 12.84
N THR A 18 -24.99 8.60 12.75
CA THR A 18 -26.10 8.32 13.67
C THR A 18 -27.16 7.53 12.92
N LEU A 19 -27.23 6.23 13.21
CA LEU A 19 -28.23 5.33 12.65
C LEU A 19 -29.49 5.35 13.52
N LEU A 20 -30.63 5.02 12.91
CA LEU A 20 -31.86 4.76 13.66
C LEU A 20 -31.86 3.31 14.15
N PRO A 21 -32.11 3.06 15.46
CA PRO A 21 -32.26 1.70 15.98
C PRO A 21 -33.44 0.98 15.30
N PRO A 22 -33.41 -0.36 15.20
CA PRO A 22 -34.51 -1.14 14.66
C PRO A 22 -35.74 -1.03 15.57
N THR A 23 -36.91 -0.96 14.94
CA THR A 23 -38.22 -0.97 15.60
C THR A 23 -39.08 -2.06 14.96
N GLU A 24 -40.27 -2.32 15.51
CA GLU A 24 -41.23 -3.24 14.86
C GLU A 24 -41.66 -2.75 13.47
N GLU A 25 -41.73 -1.44 13.27
CA GLU A 25 -42.12 -0.81 12.00
C GLU A 25 -40.96 -0.76 10.98
N ASP A 26 -39.72 -0.82 11.45
CA ASP A 26 -38.52 -0.85 10.63
C ASP A 26 -37.57 -1.97 11.12
N PRO A 27 -37.79 -3.23 10.70
CA PRO A 27 -37.00 -4.39 11.14
C PRO A 27 -35.74 -4.62 10.28
N LYS A 28 -35.24 -3.60 9.56
CA LYS A 28 -34.04 -3.74 8.72
C LYS A 28 -32.82 -4.18 9.54
N SER A 29 -32.01 -5.04 8.93
CA SER A 29 -30.73 -5.48 9.50
C SER A 29 -29.74 -4.32 9.63
N ASP A 30 -28.83 -4.41 10.60
CA ASP A 30 -27.78 -3.40 10.81
C ASP A 30 -26.95 -3.15 9.54
N ARG A 31 -26.68 -4.21 8.77
CA ARG A 31 -25.99 -4.10 7.48
C ARG A 31 -26.75 -3.20 6.51
N LEU A 32 -28.05 -3.40 6.36
CA LEU A 32 -28.85 -2.60 5.43
C LEU A 32 -28.99 -1.16 5.94
N ARG A 33 -29.16 -0.95 7.25
CA ARG A 33 -29.17 0.39 7.86
C ARG A 33 -27.89 1.16 7.58
N LEU A 34 -26.75 0.50 7.76
CA LEU A 34 -25.44 1.07 7.49
C LEU A 34 -25.29 1.41 6.00
N LEU A 35 -25.64 0.49 5.09
CA LEU A 35 -25.55 0.73 3.66
C LEU A 35 -26.47 1.85 3.19
N ASP A 36 -27.70 1.93 3.70
CA ASP A 36 -28.65 3.01 3.41
C ASP A 36 -28.07 4.37 3.85
N ALA A 37 -27.49 4.44 5.05
CA ALA A 37 -26.86 5.65 5.57
C ALA A 37 -25.62 6.08 4.76
N LEU A 38 -24.76 5.13 4.40
CA LEU A 38 -23.58 5.38 3.56
C LEU A 38 -23.96 5.83 2.15
N ALA A 39 -24.97 5.19 1.55
CA ALA A 39 -25.48 5.56 0.23
C ALA A 39 -26.06 6.98 0.21
N ALA A 40 -26.77 7.39 1.28
CA ALA A 40 -27.26 8.77 1.43
C ALA A 40 -26.12 9.81 1.46
N LEU A 41 -24.92 9.40 1.91
CA LEU A 41 -23.70 10.20 1.89
C LEU A 41 -22.85 10.02 0.62
N LYS A 42 -23.34 9.28 -0.39
CA LYS A 42 -22.67 8.97 -1.66
C LYS A 42 -21.49 8.01 -1.57
N TYR A 43 -21.37 7.24 -0.50
CA TYR A 43 -20.47 6.08 -0.46
C TYR A 43 -21.22 4.87 -1.01
N SER A 44 -21.03 4.56 -2.30
CA SER A 44 -21.65 3.41 -2.96
C SER A 44 -20.89 3.02 -4.23
N PRO A 45 -20.72 1.72 -4.54
CA PRO A 45 -21.06 0.57 -3.69
C PRO A 45 -20.07 0.40 -2.52
N VAL A 46 -20.52 -0.25 -1.43
CA VAL A 46 -19.70 -0.56 -0.25
C VAL A 46 -19.67 -2.06 0.02
N GLU A 47 -18.48 -2.66 -0.01
CA GLU A 47 -18.21 -3.99 0.50
C GLU A 47 -18.07 -3.93 2.03
N ILE A 48 -18.73 -4.85 2.73
CA ILE A 48 -18.59 -5.01 4.18
C ILE A 48 -18.04 -6.42 4.43
N PRO A 49 -16.73 -6.57 4.70
CA PRO A 49 -16.10 -7.86 4.97
C PRO A 49 -16.68 -8.54 6.21
N LEU A 50 -16.51 -9.86 6.29
CA LEU A 50 -17.03 -10.69 7.38
C LEU A 50 -16.62 -10.18 8.76
N GLN A 51 -15.36 -9.76 8.93
CA GLN A 51 -14.83 -9.27 10.21
C GLN A 51 -15.53 -8.01 10.72
N VAL A 52 -16.04 -7.17 9.81
CA VAL A 52 -16.83 -5.97 10.15
C VAL A 52 -18.28 -6.38 10.41
N LEU A 53 -18.86 -7.26 9.60
CA LEU A 53 -20.21 -7.79 9.83
C LEU A 53 -20.36 -8.47 11.20
N GLN A 54 -19.33 -9.22 11.64
CA GLN A 54 -19.32 -9.91 12.93
C GLN A 54 -19.33 -8.96 14.14
N ARG A 55 -18.83 -7.73 13.97
CA ARG A 55 -18.76 -6.72 15.05
C ARG A 55 -19.84 -5.66 14.95
N LEU A 56 -20.45 -5.50 13.77
CA LEU A 56 -21.40 -4.43 13.46
C LEU A 56 -22.53 -4.28 14.48
N HIS A 57 -23.22 -5.37 14.82
CA HIS A 57 -24.34 -5.32 15.77
C HIS A 57 -23.88 -4.86 17.17
N THR A 58 -22.78 -5.42 17.66
CA THR A 58 -22.21 -5.06 18.96
C THR A 58 -21.79 -3.59 18.99
N SER A 59 -21.09 -3.10 17.96
CA SER A 59 -20.71 -1.69 17.85
C SER A 59 -21.93 -0.76 17.80
N CYS A 60 -23.02 -1.16 17.12
CA CYS A 60 -24.28 -0.41 17.14
C CYS A 60 -24.90 -0.36 18.54
N LEU A 61 -24.93 -1.47 19.28
CA LEU A 61 -25.50 -1.49 20.63
C LEU A 61 -24.68 -0.65 21.62
N GLU A 62 -23.36 -0.85 21.65
CA GLU A 62 -22.43 -0.14 22.53
C GLU A 62 -22.40 1.37 22.25
N GLY A 63 -22.51 1.75 20.97
CA GLY A 63 -22.56 3.14 20.55
C GLY A 63 -23.96 3.76 20.58
N HIS A 64 -24.99 3.05 21.03
CA HIS A 64 -26.39 3.52 20.94
C HIS A 64 -26.78 3.99 19.52
N TYR A 65 -26.38 3.21 18.52
CA TYR A 65 -26.52 3.47 17.07
C TYR A 65 -25.78 4.72 16.59
N GLN A 66 -24.90 5.29 17.41
CA GLN A 66 -23.88 6.23 17.00
C GLN A 66 -22.58 5.47 16.80
N ILE A 67 -22.16 5.35 15.54
CA ILE A 67 -20.99 4.54 15.17
C ILE A 67 -20.05 5.34 14.28
N THR A 68 -18.79 4.94 14.27
CA THR A 68 -17.81 5.41 13.28
C THR A 68 -17.45 4.25 12.36
N VAL A 69 -17.44 4.52 11.06
CA VAL A 69 -17.14 3.54 10.02
C VAL A 69 -15.91 3.99 9.29
N THR A 70 -14.92 3.10 9.18
CA THR A 70 -13.70 3.37 8.43
C THR A 70 -13.85 2.77 7.03
N LEU A 71 -13.68 3.60 6.01
CA LEU A 71 -13.89 3.29 4.61
C LEU A 71 -12.56 3.43 3.85
N VAL A 72 -12.25 2.47 2.99
CA VAL A 72 -11.14 2.57 2.04
C VAL A 72 -11.67 2.47 0.62
N TYR A 73 -11.28 3.40 -0.25
CA TYR A 73 -11.67 3.43 -1.65
C TYR A 73 -10.66 2.65 -2.52
N ARG A 74 -11.15 1.64 -3.24
CA ARG A 74 -10.34 0.78 -4.14
C ARG A 74 -10.66 1.00 -5.61
N GLU A 75 -10.73 2.26 -6.05
CA GLU A 75 -11.02 2.71 -7.43
C GLU A 75 -12.45 2.41 -7.96
N LYS A 76 -13.01 1.24 -7.65
CA LYS A 76 -14.34 0.81 -8.12
C LYS A 76 -15.40 0.81 -7.02
N ASP A 77 -14.99 0.61 -5.78
CA ASP A 77 -15.85 0.44 -4.63
C ASP A 77 -15.19 0.97 -3.35
N TRP A 78 -16.00 1.10 -2.31
CA TRP A 78 -15.54 1.31 -0.95
C TRP A 78 -15.53 0.00 -0.19
N VAL A 79 -14.59 -0.17 0.73
CA VAL A 79 -14.58 -1.26 1.70
C VAL A 79 -14.73 -0.64 3.08
N ALA A 80 -15.74 -1.07 3.84
CA ALA A 80 -15.81 -0.78 5.26
C ALA A 80 -14.81 -1.68 5.99
N THR A 81 -13.62 -1.17 6.31
CA THR A 81 -12.55 -1.95 6.95
C THR A 81 -12.73 -2.06 8.46
N ASP A 82 -13.47 -1.13 9.07
CA ASP A 82 -13.75 -1.17 10.51
C ASP A 82 -15.07 -0.48 10.90
N VAL A 83 -15.62 -0.87 12.05
CA VAL A 83 -16.78 -0.23 12.68
C VAL A 83 -16.63 -0.15 14.19
N GLU A 84 -16.70 1.06 14.72
CA GLU A 84 -16.45 1.36 16.14
C GLU A 84 -17.64 2.08 16.77
N PRO A 85 -17.95 1.83 18.06
CA PRO A 85 -18.96 2.60 18.79
C PRO A 85 -18.50 4.05 19.04
N GLY A 86 -19.42 5.01 18.94
CA GLY A 86 -19.16 6.43 19.19
C GLY A 86 -18.42 7.14 18.06
N ASP A 87 -17.88 8.33 18.35
CA ASP A 87 -17.08 9.13 17.43
C ASP A 87 -15.58 8.89 17.64
N THR A 88 -14.97 8.11 16.75
CA THR A 88 -13.55 7.73 16.80
C THR A 88 -12.72 8.37 15.68
N ARG A 89 -13.26 9.40 15.00
CA ARG A 89 -12.62 10.04 13.84
C ARG A 89 -11.25 10.66 14.12
N SER A 90 -10.99 11.02 15.38
CA SER A 90 -9.69 11.56 15.81
C SER A 90 -8.55 10.55 15.72
N SER A 91 -8.84 9.24 15.84
CA SER A 91 -7.86 8.16 15.76
C SER A 91 -7.91 7.49 14.39
N HIS A 92 -7.19 8.06 13.42
CA HIS A 92 -7.20 7.61 12.04
C HIS A 92 -5.79 7.55 11.48
N TYR A 93 -5.27 6.32 11.33
CA TYR A 93 -3.87 6.08 11.00
C TYR A 93 -3.72 5.15 9.80
N GLY A 94 -2.56 5.17 9.16
CA GLY A 94 -2.22 4.28 8.05
C GLY A 94 -0.74 3.95 8.07
N ILE A 95 -0.35 2.94 7.28
CA ILE A 95 1.04 2.49 7.17
C ILE A 95 1.57 2.81 5.78
N ALA A 96 2.75 3.40 5.70
CA ALA A 96 3.53 3.49 4.46
C ALA A 96 4.76 2.59 4.58
N VAL A 97 5.01 1.78 3.55
CA VAL A 97 6.10 0.80 3.53
C VAL A 97 6.99 1.04 2.31
N ASP A 98 8.29 1.24 2.56
CA ASP A 98 9.34 1.10 1.57
C ASP A 98 9.96 -0.29 1.72
N TYR A 99 9.60 -1.16 0.78
CA TYR A 99 9.98 -2.56 0.75
C TYR A 99 11.24 -2.76 -0.11
N GLY A 100 12.35 -2.29 0.44
CA GLY A 100 13.66 -2.43 -0.17
C GLY A 100 14.22 -3.86 -0.10
N SER A 101 15.15 -4.17 -1.00
CA SER A 101 15.81 -5.47 -1.04
C SER A 101 16.75 -5.70 0.15
N THR A 102 17.33 -4.65 0.72
CA THR A 102 18.24 -4.72 1.87
C THR A 102 17.59 -4.29 3.18
N THR A 103 16.77 -3.25 3.13
CA THR A 103 16.12 -2.67 4.31
C THR A 103 14.64 -2.46 4.00
N ILE A 104 13.79 -2.78 4.95
CA ILE A 104 12.36 -2.49 4.92
C ILE A 104 12.13 -1.35 5.91
N VAL A 105 11.54 -0.25 5.44
CA VAL A 105 11.20 0.91 6.27
C VAL A 105 9.68 1.00 6.35
N MET A 106 9.15 1.20 7.56
CA MET A 106 7.74 1.46 7.78
C MET A 106 7.53 2.77 8.50
N GLN A 107 6.51 3.51 8.08
CA GLN A 107 6.02 4.71 8.75
C GLN A 107 4.56 4.51 9.15
N LEU A 108 4.26 4.82 10.41
CA LEU A 108 2.90 5.03 10.89
C LEU A 108 2.53 6.50 10.67
N VAL A 109 1.45 6.75 9.94
CA VAL A 109 1.03 8.09 9.50
C VAL A 109 -0.35 8.39 10.06
N ASP A 110 -0.53 9.58 10.63
CA ASP A 110 -1.85 10.12 10.95
C ASP A 110 -2.52 10.61 9.66
N LEU A 111 -3.61 9.96 9.27
CA LEU A 111 -4.33 10.23 8.02
C LEU A 111 -5.20 11.50 8.09
N ASN A 112 -5.43 12.06 9.28
CA ASN A 112 -6.09 13.35 9.44
C ASN A 112 -5.14 14.51 9.18
N THR A 113 -3.87 14.38 9.60
CA THR A 113 -2.88 15.46 9.54
C THR A 113 -1.82 15.27 8.44
N GLY A 114 -1.58 14.03 8.00
CA GLY A 114 -0.49 13.64 7.10
C GLY A 114 0.86 13.51 7.79
N ASN A 115 0.93 13.64 9.12
CA ASN A 115 2.19 13.58 9.86
C ASN A 115 2.61 12.13 10.13
N VAL A 116 3.91 11.87 10.04
CA VAL A 116 4.51 10.61 10.50
C VAL A 116 4.54 10.61 12.03
N VAL A 117 3.88 9.63 12.63
CA VAL A 117 3.77 9.44 14.08
C VAL A 117 4.93 8.60 14.60
N ALA A 118 5.34 7.58 13.85
CA ALA A 118 6.49 6.74 14.13
C ALA A 118 7.11 6.22 12.84
N GLN A 119 8.39 5.87 12.90
CA GLN A 119 9.12 5.24 11.81
C GLN A 119 10.06 4.18 12.39
N ASP A 120 10.05 2.99 11.82
CA ASP A 120 10.99 1.94 12.15
C ASP A 120 11.53 1.29 10.87
N SER A 121 12.68 0.63 10.98
CA SER A 121 13.31 -0.06 9.85
C SER A 121 14.01 -1.33 10.31
N GLU A 122 14.01 -2.35 9.46
CA GLU A 122 14.69 -3.61 9.72
C GLU A 122 15.37 -4.11 8.46
N LYS A 123 16.45 -4.89 8.63
CA LYS A 123 17.03 -5.61 7.51
C LYS A 123 15.99 -6.53 6.90
N ASN A 124 15.91 -6.55 5.59
CA ASN A 124 15.02 -7.46 4.88
C ASN A 124 15.40 -8.91 5.21
N GLY A 125 14.49 -9.66 5.84
CA GLY A 125 14.71 -11.05 6.24
C GLY A 125 15.12 -11.96 5.10
N GLN A 126 14.83 -11.60 3.84
CA GLN A 126 15.27 -12.35 2.67
C GLN A 126 16.78 -12.35 2.44
N ILE A 127 17.56 -11.47 3.10
CA ILE A 127 19.03 -11.42 2.96
C ILE A 127 19.69 -12.77 3.25
N GLN A 128 19.10 -13.58 4.14
CA GLN A 128 19.62 -14.91 4.47
C GLN A 128 19.60 -15.90 3.27
N TYR A 129 18.76 -15.64 2.27
CA TYR A 129 18.62 -16.45 1.06
C TYR A 129 19.33 -15.83 -0.16
N GLY A 130 19.95 -14.66 0.01
CA GLY A 130 20.67 -13.97 -1.05
C GLY A 130 20.90 -12.50 -0.72
N THR A 131 22.15 -12.05 -0.90
CA THR A 131 22.54 -10.65 -0.64
C THR A 131 22.03 -9.68 -1.72
N ASP A 132 21.73 -10.20 -2.92
CA ASP A 132 21.21 -9.46 -4.06
C ASP A 132 19.95 -10.14 -4.63
N ILE A 133 19.25 -9.40 -5.50
CA ILE A 133 17.97 -9.83 -6.07
C ILE A 133 18.12 -11.07 -6.96
N LEU A 134 19.18 -11.15 -7.78
CA LEU A 134 19.35 -12.25 -8.72
C LEU A 134 19.61 -13.56 -7.99
N THR A 135 20.42 -13.53 -6.93
CA THR A 135 20.66 -14.68 -6.07
C THR A 135 19.36 -15.20 -5.45
N ARG A 136 18.47 -14.31 -4.99
CA ARG A 136 17.15 -14.72 -4.46
C ARG A 136 16.24 -15.31 -5.52
N ILE A 137 16.26 -14.77 -6.74
CA ILE A 137 15.51 -15.35 -7.85
C ILE A 137 16.02 -16.77 -8.13
N THR A 138 17.35 -16.96 -8.23
CA THR A 138 17.93 -18.29 -8.44
C THR A 138 17.57 -19.25 -7.32
N TYR A 139 17.63 -18.81 -6.05
CA TYR A 139 17.18 -19.61 -4.91
C TYR A 139 15.72 -20.06 -5.05
N ALA A 140 14.80 -19.15 -5.39
CA ALA A 140 13.38 -19.46 -5.63
C ALA A 140 13.15 -20.42 -6.82
N MET A 141 14.10 -20.50 -7.76
CA MET A 141 14.03 -21.42 -8.91
C MET A 141 14.44 -22.84 -8.59
N GLU A 142 15.23 -23.05 -7.55
CA GLU A 142 15.76 -24.37 -7.18
C GLU A 142 14.64 -25.30 -6.69
N ASP A 143 13.70 -24.76 -5.92
CA ASP A 143 12.54 -25.49 -5.40
C ASP A 143 11.34 -24.53 -5.27
N SER A 144 10.15 -25.00 -5.63
CA SER A 144 8.91 -24.23 -5.47
C SER A 144 8.65 -23.78 -4.02
N SER A 145 9.09 -24.56 -3.02
CA SER A 145 8.96 -24.22 -1.60
C SER A 145 9.82 -23.02 -1.18
N HIS A 146 10.90 -22.73 -1.90
CA HIS A 146 11.77 -21.59 -1.59
C HIS A 146 11.09 -20.22 -1.82
N THR A 147 10.04 -20.18 -2.67
CA THR A 147 9.21 -18.96 -2.81
C THR A 147 8.47 -18.66 -1.51
N GLU A 148 7.98 -19.69 -0.82
CA GLU A 148 7.32 -19.57 0.49
C GLU A 148 8.32 -19.14 1.56
N ASP A 149 9.57 -19.59 1.51
CA ASP A 149 10.62 -19.14 2.42
C ASP A 149 10.91 -17.63 2.30
N LEU A 150 11.02 -17.11 1.08
CA LEU A 150 11.19 -15.68 0.81
C LEU A 150 9.98 -14.85 1.25
N HIS A 151 8.78 -15.36 0.97
CA HIS A 151 7.53 -14.73 1.42
C HIS A 151 7.46 -14.68 2.94
N ARG A 152 7.63 -15.81 3.63
CA ARG A 152 7.61 -15.91 5.08
C ARG A 152 8.60 -14.96 5.75
N ALA A 153 9.84 -14.90 5.26
CA ALA A 153 10.84 -13.97 5.79
C ALA A 153 10.42 -12.48 5.64
N THR A 154 9.72 -12.15 4.56
CA THR A 154 9.13 -10.82 4.35
C THR A 154 8.04 -10.56 5.38
N ILE A 155 7.09 -11.49 5.51
CA ILE A 155 5.96 -11.38 6.44
C ILE A 155 6.45 -11.24 7.89
N GLU A 156 7.46 -12.02 8.29
CA GLU A 156 8.06 -11.93 9.62
C GLU A 156 8.68 -10.55 9.87
N THR A 157 9.38 -9.98 8.88
CA THR A 157 9.96 -8.64 8.96
C THR A 157 8.87 -7.58 9.08
N PHE A 158 7.80 -7.66 8.27
CA PHE A 158 6.66 -6.73 8.34
C PHE A 158 5.97 -6.80 9.70
N ARG A 159 5.68 -8.00 10.21
CA ARG A 159 5.04 -8.21 11.52
C ARG A 159 5.91 -7.74 12.67
N LEU A 160 7.23 -7.79 12.54
CA LEU A 160 8.15 -7.27 13.54
C LEU A 160 8.05 -5.73 13.62
N LEU A 161 8.11 -5.07 12.46
CA LEU A 161 8.00 -3.60 12.37
C LEU A 161 6.64 -3.09 12.86
N LEU A 162 5.54 -3.72 12.44
CA LEU A 162 4.20 -3.38 12.95
C LEU A 162 4.13 -3.49 14.48
N ARG A 163 4.65 -4.59 15.05
CA ARG A 163 4.68 -4.79 16.51
C ARG A 163 5.52 -3.74 17.23
N ARG A 164 6.69 -3.37 16.71
CA ARG A 164 7.56 -2.34 17.30
C ARG A 164 6.90 -0.97 17.28
N MET A 165 6.32 -0.56 16.15
CA MET A 165 5.57 0.70 16.05
C MET A 165 4.37 0.73 17.00
N ALA A 166 3.66 -0.39 17.16
CA ALA A 166 2.55 -0.48 18.10
C ALA A 166 3.00 -0.37 19.56
N GLN A 167 4.14 -0.98 19.92
CA GLN A 167 4.73 -0.87 21.26
C GLN A 167 5.23 0.55 21.55
N GLU A 168 5.81 1.23 20.57
CA GLU A 168 6.33 2.59 20.72
C GLU A 168 5.21 3.63 20.91
N THR A 169 4.15 3.51 20.12
CA THR A 169 3.11 4.56 20.03
C THR A 169 1.86 4.25 20.84
N GLY A 170 1.64 2.98 21.21
CA GLY A 170 0.37 2.49 21.75
C GLY A 170 -0.76 2.40 20.72
N ILE A 171 -0.50 2.71 19.44
CA ILE A 171 -1.47 2.61 18.35
C ILE A 171 -1.36 1.20 17.74
N PRO A 172 -2.45 0.43 17.58
CA PRO A 172 -2.40 -0.91 17.01
C PRO A 172 -2.13 -0.85 15.50
N ALA A 173 -0.86 -0.78 15.10
CA ALA A 173 -0.42 -0.62 13.72
C ALA A 173 -0.96 -1.72 12.80
N GLU A 174 -1.04 -2.96 13.30
CA GLU A 174 -1.64 -4.11 12.62
C GLU A 174 -3.14 -3.95 12.32
N SER A 175 -3.81 -3.06 13.05
CA SER A 175 -5.24 -2.79 12.91
C SER A 175 -5.55 -1.51 12.13
N CYS A 176 -4.53 -0.85 11.54
CA CYS A 176 -4.77 0.30 10.68
C CYS A 176 -5.60 -0.12 9.45
N PRO A 177 -6.47 0.76 8.92
CA PRO A 177 -7.33 0.46 7.77
C PRO A 177 -6.58 0.32 6.45
N LEU A 178 -5.44 1.02 6.30
CA LEU A 178 -4.73 1.17 5.04
C LEU A 178 -3.23 0.98 5.21
N MET A 179 -2.64 0.17 4.33
CA MET A 179 -1.20 0.06 4.12
C MET A 179 -0.88 0.37 2.66
N ILE A 180 0.10 1.25 2.40
CA ILE A 180 0.63 1.49 1.06
C ILE A 180 2.03 0.88 0.99
N ILE A 181 2.26 -0.02 0.04
CA ILE A 181 3.53 -0.73 -0.13
C ILE A 181 4.17 -0.29 -1.44
N SER A 182 5.40 0.20 -1.31
CA SER A 182 6.26 0.62 -2.41
C SER A 182 7.51 -0.25 -2.43
N GLY A 183 7.96 -0.70 -3.60
CA GLY A 183 9.17 -1.51 -3.71
C GLY A 183 9.44 -1.92 -5.16
N ASN A 184 10.66 -2.40 -5.42
CA ASN A 184 11.00 -2.85 -6.77
C ASN A 184 10.15 -4.05 -7.20
N THR A 185 10.03 -4.23 -8.52
CA THR A 185 9.15 -5.24 -9.13
C THR A 185 9.43 -6.65 -8.61
N THR A 186 10.69 -7.04 -8.39
CA THR A 186 11.02 -8.37 -7.85
C THR A 186 10.57 -8.55 -6.41
N MET A 187 10.81 -7.55 -5.55
CA MET A 187 10.35 -7.61 -4.15
C MET A 187 8.85 -7.81 -4.08
N ILE A 188 8.09 -7.06 -4.90
CA ILE A 188 6.64 -7.23 -5.01
C ILE A 188 6.24 -8.62 -5.49
N HIS A 189 6.95 -9.21 -6.46
CA HIS A 189 6.68 -10.59 -6.89
C HIS A 189 6.88 -11.59 -5.73
N PHE A 190 7.93 -11.43 -4.92
CA PHE A 190 8.12 -12.28 -3.74
C PHE A 190 7.03 -12.09 -2.67
N LEU A 191 6.59 -10.85 -2.42
CA LEU A 191 5.49 -10.59 -1.49
C LEU A 191 4.17 -11.22 -1.94
N LEU A 192 3.94 -11.28 -3.25
CA LEU A 192 2.73 -11.85 -3.85
C LEU A 192 2.88 -13.34 -4.18
N GLN A 193 4.00 -13.96 -3.85
CA GLN A 193 4.34 -15.34 -4.22
C GLN A 193 4.21 -15.60 -5.74
N LEU A 194 4.52 -14.59 -6.54
CA LEU A 194 4.55 -14.66 -8.00
C LEU A 194 5.93 -15.07 -8.49
N ASP A 195 5.97 -15.64 -9.69
CA ASP A 195 7.21 -16.06 -10.33
C ASP A 195 8.07 -14.86 -10.73
N ALA A 196 9.07 -14.55 -9.91
CA ALA A 196 10.00 -13.45 -10.12
C ALA A 196 11.00 -13.68 -11.28
N ARG A 197 11.09 -14.89 -11.85
CA ARG A 197 11.92 -15.14 -13.05
C ARG A 197 11.55 -14.22 -14.20
N THR A 198 10.25 -13.96 -14.31
CA THR A 198 9.65 -13.13 -15.34
C THR A 198 10.19 -11.69 -15.36
N VAL A 199 10.75 -11.21 -14.24
CA VAL A 199 11.34 -9.87 -14.10
C VAL A 199 12.75 -9.81 -14.68
N PHE A 200 13.55 -10.87 -14.53
CA PHE A 200 14.99 -10.87 -14.85
C PHE A 200 15.40 -11.72 -16.05
N PHE A 201 14.57 -12.68 -16.48
CA PHE A 201 14.87 -13.51 -17.65
C PHE A 201 14.07 -13.05 -18.86
N ALA A 202 14.70 -13.12 -20.04
CA ALA A 202 14.04 -12.84 -21.30
C ALA A 202 12.75 -13.69 -21.43
N PRO A 203 11.62 -13.10 -21.83
CA PRO A 203 11.50 -11.80 -22.50
C PRO A 203 11.32 -10.57 -21.57
N TYR A 204 11.66 -10.67 -20.28
CA TYR A 204 11.56 -9.57 -19.30
C TYR A 204 10.12 -9.06 -19.15
N ALA A 205 9.17 -9.99 -19.05
CA ALA A 205 7.75 -9.71 -18.98
C ALA A 205 7.18 -10.12 -17.61
N PRO A 206 7.23 -9.23 -16.60
CA PRO A 206 6.71 -9.49 -15.25
C PRO A 206 5.27 -10.00 -15.27
N VAL A 207 4.91 -10.83 -14.28
CA VAL A 207 3.54 -11.34 -14.15
C VAL A 207 2.54 -10.19 -14.05
N THR A 208 2.89 -9.13 -13.33
CA THR A 208 2.13 -7.89 -13.30
C THR A 208 3.03 -6.69 -13.04
N LEU A 209 2.65 -5.54 -13.57
CA LEU A 209 3.20 -4.23 -13.22
C LEU A 209 2.24 -3.42 -12.34
N ALA A 210 0.97 -3.82 -12.24
CA ALA A 210 -0.05 -3.13 -11.46
C ALA A 210 -0.80 -4.14 -10.59
N PRO A 211 -0.24 -4.53 -9.43
CA PRO A 211 -0.87 -5.54 -8.57
C PRO A 211 -2.20 -5.09 -7.98
N GLY A 212 -2.30 -3.82 -7.57
CA GLY A 212 -3.54 -3.23 -7.06
C GLY A 212 -3.75 -3.45 -5.56
N TRP A 213 -4.99 -3.79 -5.20
CA TRP A 213 -5.49 -3.85 -3.83
C TRP A 213 -5.65 -5.28 -3.33
N PHE A 214 -5.22 -5.53 -2.10
CA PHE A 214 -5.35 -6.83 -1.42
C PHE A 214 -5.80 -6.63 0.03
N PHE A 215 -6.53 -7.58 0.59
CA PHE A 215 -6.70 -7.61 2.04
C PHE A 215 -5.39 -8.06 2.70
N GLY A 216 -5.03 -7.47 3.84
CA GLY A 216 -3.83 -7.87 4.57
C GLY A 216 -3.82 -9.35 4.98
N SER A 217 -5.01 -9.96 5.12
CA SER A 217 -5.18 -11.40 5.32
C SER A 217 -4.84 -12.24 4.08
N GLU A 218 -5.13 -11.76 2.87
CA GLU A 218 -4.77 -12.47 1.62
C GLU A 218 -3.25 -12.49 1.41
N LEU A 219 -2.56 -11.46 1.88
CA LEU A 219 -1.09 -11.37 1.85
C LEU A 219 -0.42 -12.02 3.07
N GLU A 220 -1.20 -12.54 4.01
CA GLU A 220 -0.72 -13.10 5.28
C GLU A 220 0.09 -12.13 6.14
N LEU A 221 -0.07 -10.82 5.95
CA LEU A 221 0.72 -9.79 6.63
C LEU A 221 0.51 -9.74 8.15
N GLY A 222 -0.55 -10.36 8.66
CA GLY A 222 -1.01 -10.11 10.03
C GLY A 222 -1.53 -8.67 10.19
N PHE A 223 -2.08 -8.11 9.12
CA PHE A 223 -2.65 -6.78 9.02
C PHE A 223 -4.14 -6.91 8.70
N SER A 224 -5.03 -6.26 9.45
CA SER A 224 -6.48 -6.41 9.27
C SER A 224 -7.07 -5.50 8.20
N GLY A 225 -6.36 -4.43 7.82
CA GLY A 225 -6.78 -3.49 6.79
C GLY A 225 -6.56 -4.01 5.36
N VAL A 226 -6.61 -3.08 4.41
CA VAL A 226 -6.27 -3.34 3.01
C VAL A 226 -4.90 -2.76 2.68
N ALA A 227 -4.15 -3.49 1.86
CA ALA A 227 -2.88 -3.07 1.30
C ALA A 227 -3.06 -2.65 -0.16
N TYR A 228 -2.50 -1.50 -0.53
CA TYR A 228 -2.32 -1.10 -1.91
C TYR A 228 -0.85 -1.18 -2.28
N ILE A 229 -0.54 -1.85 -3.39
CA ILE A 229 0.82 -1.95 -3.89
C ILE A 229 0.99 -0.96 -5.05
N ILE A 230 1.95 -0.05 -4.91
CA ILE A 230 2.25 0.95 -5.93
C ILE A 230 2.66 0.25 -7.24
N PRO A 231 2.08 0.63 -8.39
CA PRO A 231 2.43 0.02 -9.67
C PRO A 231 3.89 0.30 -10.06
N ALA A 232 4.50 -0.68 -10.70
CA ALA A 232 5.78 -0.56 -11.37
C ALA A 232 5.59 0.02 -12.79
N ALA A 233 6.61 0.69 -13.31
CA ALA A 233 6.64 1.16 -14.70
C ALA A 233 7.22 0.09 -15.65
N SER A 234 8.12 -0.76 -15.15
CA SER A 234 8.71 -1.85 -15.92
C SER A 234 9.24 -2.96 -15.00
N ASN A 235 9.92 -3.95 -15.57
CA ASN A 235 10.58 -4.99 -14.80
C ASN A 235 11.69 -4.45 -13.87
N TYR A 236 12.43 -3.42 -14.26
CA TYR A 236 13.50 -2.82 -13.45
C TYR A 236 13.14 -1.47 -12.83
N ILE A 237 12.02 -0.86 -13.21
CA ILE A 237 11.53 0.39 -12.63
C ILE A 237 10.27 0.07 -11.83
N GLY A 238 10.44 -0.15 -10.53
CA GLY A 238 9.38 -0.58 -9.63
C GLY A 238 8.56 0.55 -9.03
N GLY A 239 7.72 0.17 -8.06
CA GLY A 239 6.85 1.09 -7.34
C GLY A 239 7.61 2.06 -6.43
N ASP A 240 8.81 1.70 -5.99
CA ASP A 240 9.79 2.56 -5.30
C ASP A 240 10.13 3.80 -6.13
N ILE A 241 10.54 3.60 -7.38
CA ILE A 241 10.86 4.70 -8.28
C ILE A 241 9.61 5.52 -8.60
N VAL A 242 8.47 4.86 -8.89
CA VAL A 242 7.20 5.55 -9.16
C VAL A 242 6.78 6.42 -7.97
N SER A 243 6.91 5.91 -6.74
CA SER A 243 6.62 6.67 -5.52
C SER A 243 7.55 7.87 -5.35
N GLY A 244 8.85 7.70 -5.61
CA GLY A 244 9.82 8.79 -5.61
C GLY A 244 9.44 9.91 -6.58
N LEU A 245 9.05 9.56 -7.81
CA LEU A 245 8.61 10.53 -8.82
C LEU A 245 7.32 11.25 -8.43
N LEU A 246 6.36 10.54 -7.82
CA LEU A 246 5.13 11.15 -7.31
C LEU A 246 5.41 12.16 -6.20
N ASN A 247 6.32 11.83 -5.28
CA ASN A 247 6.70 12.71 -4.18
C ASN A 247 7.42 13.98 -4.64
N LEU A 248 8.17 13.89 -5.75
CA LEU A 248 8.89 15.03 -6.34
C LEU A 248 8.05 15.88 -7.31
N ASP A 249 6.75 15.58 -7.45
CA ASP A 249 5.84 16.21 -8.43
C ASP A 249 6.45 16.22 -9.85
N PHE A 250 7.23 15.18 -10.20
CA PHE A 250 8.04 15.14 -11.43
C PHE A 250 7.17 15.27 -12.69
N CYS A 251 5.94 14.78 -12.62
CA CYS A 251 4.94 14.82 -13.70
C CYS A 251 4.19 16.17 -13.82
N ARG A 252 4.54 17.20 -13.04
CA ARG A 252 3.86 18.51 -13.08
C ARG A 252 4.73 19.65 -13.58
N ASP A 253 6.01 19.39 -13.82
CA ASP A 253 6.97 20.40 -14.21
C ASP A 253 7.34 20.29 -15.69
N ASP A 254 7.41 21.44 -16.37
CA ASP A 254 7.80 21.49 -17.79
C ASP A 254 9.35 21.46 -17.92
N GLU A 255 10.10 21.72 -16.84
CA GLU A 255 11.56 21.63 -16.85
C GLU A 255 12.05 20.16 -16.87
N VAL A 256 13.14 19.93 -17.60
CA VAL A 256 13.82 18.62 -17.58
C VAL A 256 14.56 18.45 -16.27
N LYS A 257 14.18 17.43 -15.51
CA LYS A 257 14.78 17.05 -14.24
C LYS A 257 15.49 15.71 -14.35
N LEU A 258 16.39 15.48 -13.40
CA LEU A 258 17.12 14.24 -13.24
C LEU A 258 16.91 13.72 -11.81
N PHE A 259 16.37 12.52 -11.69
CA PHE A 259 16.19 11.80 -10.43
C PHE A 259 17.12 10.59 -10.42
N PHE A 260 17.92 10.48 -9.37
CA PHE A 260 18.74 9.31 -9.11
C PHE A 260 18.26 8.68 -7.80
N ASP A 261 17.92 7.40 -7.88
CA ASP A 261 17.80 6.55 -6.70
C ASP A 261 19.10 5.76 -6.55
N ILE A 262 19.76 5.95 -5.41
CA ILE A 262 21.05 5.31 -5.12
C ILE A 262 20.78 4.30 -4.01
N GLY A 263 20.34 3.11 -4.41
CA GLY A 263 20.04 1.99 -3.52
C GLY A 263 20.91 0.78 -3.82
N THR A 264 20.35 -0.41 -3.56
CA THR A 264 20.96 -1.69 -3.95
C THR A 264 21.07 -1.82 -5.46
N ASN A 265 20.26 -1.10 -6.22
CA ASN A 265 20.45 -0.85 -7.64
C ASN A 265 20.69 0.65 -7.83
N GLY A 266 21.28 1.04 -8.96
CA GLY A 266 21.31 2.43 -9.39
C GLY A 266 20.20 2.67 -10.40
N GLU A 267 19.12 3.33 -9.98
CA GLU A 267 18.03 3.74 -10.87
C GLU A 267 18.14 5.23 -11.21
N LEU A 268 17.84 5.55 -12.47
CA LEU A 268 17.88 6.90 -13.00
C LEU A 268 16.59 7.19 -13.76
N VAL A 269 16.01 8.37 -13.53
CA VAL A 269 14.92 8.90 -14.33
C VAL A 269 15.27 10.31 -14.78
N ILE A 270 15.17 10.57 -16.08
CA ILE A 270 15.32 11.90 -16.68
C ILE A 270 14.06 12.25 -17.47
N GLY A 271 13.60 13.48 -17.37
CA GLY A 271 12.51 13.95 -18.21
C GLY A 271 11.75 15.13 -17.63
N SER A 272 10.55 15.34 -18.18
CA SER A 272 9.64 16.43 -17.83
C SER A 272 8.21 15.90 -17.76
N ARG A 273 7.23 16.78 -17.57
CA ARG A 273 5.80 16.46 -17.66
C ARG A 273 5.38 15.85 -19.01
N GLU A 274 6.13 16.05 -20.09
CA GLU A 274 5.75 15.51 -21.42
C GLU A 274 6.31 14.11 -21.69
N TRP A 275 7.48 13.80 -21.15
CA TRP A 275 8.20 12.55 -21.44
C TRP A 275 9.11 12.16 -20.27
N LEU A 276 9.23 10.86 -20.02
CA LEU A 276 10.14 10.30 -19.04
C LEU A 276 10.97 9.18 -19.68
N LEU A 277 12.27 9.20 -19.40
CA LEU A 277 13.21 8.13 -19.72
C LEU A 277 13.76 7.61 -18.41
N ALA A 278 13.57 6.32 -18.15
CA ALA A 278 14.05 5.66 -16.94
C ALA A 278 15.02 4.55 -17.30
N GLY A 279 15.99 4.27 -16.43
CA GLY A 279 16.85 3.11 -16.57
C GLY A 279 17.42 2.66 -15.24
N ALA A 280 17.87 1.41 -15.20
CA ALA A 280 18.48 0.79 -14.03
C ALA A 280 19.82 0.15 -14.40
N ALA A 281 20.75 0.13 -13.45
CA ALA A 281 22.02 -0.57 -13.56
C ALA A 281 22.39 -1.26 -12.24
N PRO A 282 23.11 -2.41 -12.27
CA PRO A 282 23.68 -3.01 -11.07
C PRO A 282 24.63 -2.03 -10.36
N PRO A 283 24.75 -2.08 -9.02
CA PRO A 283 25.68 -1.23 -8.30
C PRO A 283 27.12 -1.67 -8.64
N GLY A 284 27.88 -0.82 -9.33
CA GLY A 284 29.28 -1.08 -9.65
C GLY A 284 29.98 0.14 -10.27
N PRO A 285 31.31 0.24 -10.20
CA PRO A 285 32.08 1.41 -10.67
C PRO A 285 32.08 1.61 -12.20
N LEU A 286 31.33 0.78 -12.95
CA LEU A 286 31.27 0.76 -14.41
C LEU A 286 29.81 0.82 -14.85
N TRP A 287 29.28 2.04 -14.97
CA TRP A 287 27.95 2.43 -15.45
C TRP A 287 27.66 2.07 -16.93
N ARG A 288 28.19 0.95 -17.42
CA ARG A 288 28.28 0.67 -18.87
C ARG A 288 27.01 0.10 -19.48
N ASP A 289 26.12 -0.49 -18.67
CA ASP A 289 24.91 -1.17 -19.16
C ASP A 289 23.64 -0.59 -18.50
N ILE A 290 23.19 0.57 -19.00
CA ILE A 290 21.89 1.14 -18.62
C ILE A 290 20.82 0.55 -19.55
N SER A 291 19.88 -0.22 -19.00
CA SER A 291 18.67 -0.60 -19.72
C SER A 291 17.66 0.54 -19.61
N ALA A 292 17.32 1.20 -20.72
CA ALA A 292 16.45 2.37 -20.73
C ALA A 292 15.05 2.04 -21.28
N VAL A 293 14.02 2.52 -20.59
CA VAL A 293 12.61 2.49 -21.01
C VAL A 293 12.15 3.92 -21.20
N MET A 294 11.65 4.24 -22.40
CA MET A 294 11.03 5.53 -22.69
C MET A 294 9.52 5.39 -22.60
N ALA A 295 8.89 6.20 -21.75
CA ALA A 295 7.44 6.26 -21.63
C ALA A 295 6.96 7.70 -21.87
N SER A 296 5.83 7.85 -22.56
CA SER A 296 5.09 9.11 -22.52
C SER A 296 4.61 9.33 -21.09
N ALA A 297 4.84 10.51 -20.53
CA ALA A 297 4.35 10.82 -19.20
C ALA A 297 2.81 10.68 -19.16
N PRO A 298 2.24 10.13 -18.07
CA PRO A 298 0.80 10.00 -17.95
C PRO A 298 0.16 11.38 -18.11
N LYS A 299 -0.65 11.54 -19.16
CA LYS A 299 -1.51 12.73 -19.32
C LYS A 299 -2.56 12.67 -18.22
N THR A 300 -2.28 13.34 -17.09
CA THR A 300 -3.21 13.66 -15.99
C THR A 300 -4.37 12.65 -15.85
N ALA A 301 -4.21 11.64 -15.00
CA ALA A 301 -5.38 10.92 -14.48
C ALA A 301 -6.22 11.89 -13.62
N PRO A 302 -7.56 11.76 -13.62
CA PRO A 302 -8.50 12.73 -13.03
C PRO A 302 -8.32 12.93 -11.51
#